data_AF-A0A1G2A9W2-F1
#
_entry.id   AF-A0A1G2A9W2-F1
#
_cell.length_a   1.000
_cell.length_b   1.000
_cell.length_c   1.000
_cell.angle_alpha   90.00
_cell.angle_beta   90.00
_cell.angle_gamma   90.00
#
_symmetry.space_group_name_H-M   'P 1'
#
loop_
_entity.id
_entity.type
_entity.pdbx_description
1 polymer ?
#
loop_
_entity_poly.entity_id
_entity_poly.type
_entity_poly.pdbx_seq_one_letter_code
_entity_poly.pdbx_strand_id
1 'polypeptide(L)' 'MDNSKSDEIIFAVTVEDLQNDAITRIGRKLTDDELYTAKKCIESGLSTVIGITMKAAIDEAVSLNRQTEQQR' A
#
# COMPACT_ATOMS: atom_id res chain seq x y z
N MET A 1 -9.66 28.81 1.31
CA MET A 1 -10.38 27.53 1.37
C MET A 1 -9.34 26.49 1.70
N ASP A 2 -9.35 26.00 2.93
CA ASP A 2 -8.42 24.98 3.38
C ASP A 2 -8.94 23.62 2.90
N ASN A 3 -8.22 23.01 1.96
CA ASN A 3 -8.57 21.72 1.37
C ASN A 3 -7.70 20.64 2.02
N SER A 4 -7.84 20.48 3.33
CA SER A 4 -7.06 19.56 4.16
C SER A 4 -7.48 18.09 3.96
N LYS A 5 -7.23 17.57 2.76
CA LYS A 5 -7.08 16.12 2.51
C LYS A 5 -5.62 15.67 2.66
N SER A 6 -4.79 16.44 3.37
CA SER A 6 -3.34 16.18 3.46
C SER A 6 -3.00 14.88 4.18
N ASP A 7 -3.92 14.36 5.00
CA ASP A 7 -3.64 13.29 5.97
C ASP A 7 -4.40 11.99 5.66
N GLU A 8 -5.05 11.88 4.49
CA GLU A 8 -5.80 10.68 4.11
C GLU A 8 -4.84 9.51 3.79
N ILE A 9 -4.96 8.41 4.54
CA ILE A 9 -4.19 7.18 4.31
C ILE A 9 -4.81 6.40 3.16
N ILE A 10 -4.10 6.32 2.03
CA ILE A 10 -4.53 5.53 0.85
C ILE A 10 -4.27 4.03 1.05
N PHE A 11 -3.14 3.67 1.68
CA PHE A 11 -2.75 2.29 1.93
C PHE A 11 -1.88 2.20 3.19
N ALA A 12 -2.16 1.23 4.05
CA ALA A 12 -1.37 0.92 5.23
C ALA A 12 -1.36 -0.59 5.49
N VAL A 13 -0.27 -1.07 6.08
CA VAL A 13 -0.14 -2.43 6.60
C VAL A 13 0.12 -2.32 8.09
N THR A 14 -0.77 -2.86 8.91
CA THR A 14 -0.61 -2.85 10.36
C THR A 14 0.17 -4.07 10.83
N VAL A 15 0.68 -4.01 12.07
CA VAL A 15 1.28 -5.19 12.72
C VAL A 15 0.25 -6.30 12.89
N GLU A 16 -1.03 -5.96 13.12
CA GLU A 16 -2.10 -6.94 13.27
C GLU A 16 -2.36 -7.68 11.95
N ASP A 17 -2.40 -6.97 10.82
CA ASP A 17 -2.53 -7.60 9.49
C ASP A 17 -1.41 -8.62 9.25
N LEU A 18 -0.18 -8.22 9.54
CA LEU A 18 1.00 -9.08 9.38
C LEU A 18 0.96 -10.29 10.33
N GLN A 19 0.51 -10.11 11.56
CA GLN A 19 0.41 -11.20 12.54
C GLN A 19 -0.74 -12.15 12.21
N ASN A 20 -1.86 -11.65 11.69
CA ASN A 20 -2.98 -12.48 11.23
C ASN A 20 -2.57 -13.32 10.02
N ASP A 21 -1.87 -12.72 9.05
CA ASP A 21 -1.34 -13.45 7.90
C ASP A 21 -0.31 -14.52 8.32
N ALA A 22 0.51 -14.23 9.34
CA ALA A 22 1.42 -15.22 9.92
C ALA A 22 0.66 -16.40 10.57
N ILE A 23 -0.40 -16.13 11.34
CA ILE A 23 -1.24 -17.19 11.91
C ILE A 23 -1.82 -18.07 10.80
N THR A 24 -2.33 -17.46 9.73
CA THR A 24 -2.90 -18.20 8.59
C THR A 24 -1.84 -19.05 7.87
N ARG A 25 -0.61 -18.54 7.71
CA ARG A 25 0.44 -19.22 6.93
C ARG A 25 1.25 -20.25 7.70
N ILE A 26 1.60 -19.96 8.95
CA ILE A 26 2.51 -20.77 9.77
C ILE A 26 1.89 -21.25 11.09
N GLY A 27 0.61 -20.95 11.33
CA GLY A 27 -0.15 -21.46 12.48
C GLY A 27 0.13 -20.75 13.81
N ARG A 28 0.93 -19.67 13.81
CA ARG A 28 1.24 -18.88 15.00
C ARG A 28 1.61 -17.44 14.66
N LYS A 29 1.63 -16.59 15.69
CA LYS A 29 2.22 -15.25 15.60
C LYS A 29 3.73 -15.33 15.42
N LEU A 30 4.28 -14.34 14.71
CA LEU A 30 5.72 -14.09 14.63
C LEU A 30 6.23 -13.68 16.01
N THR A 31 7.41 -14.15 16.37
CA THR A 31 8.17 -13.63 17.52
C THR A 31 8.64 -12.20 17.24
N ASP A 32 9.15 -11.50 18.25
CA ASP A 32 9.62 -10.11 18.08
C ASP A 32 10.74 -9.98 17.03
N ASP A 33 11.68 -10.92 17.00
CA ASP A 33 12.78 -10.95 16.02
C ASP A 33 12.29 -11.25 14.60
N GLU A 34 11.35 -12.19 14.48
CA GLU A 34 10.71 -12.53 13.21
C GLU A 34 9.87 -11.35 12.69
N LEU A 35 9.12 -10.69 13.58
CA LEU A 35 8.31 -9.52 13.25
C LEU A 35 9.20 -8.35 12.82
N TYR A 36 10.30 -8.11 13.52
CA TYR A 36 11.28 -7.09 13.15
C TYR A 36 11.84 -7.33 11.75
N THR A 37 12.21 -8.58 11.46
CA THR A 37 12.71 -8.99 10.14
C THR A 37 11.65 -8.81 9.07
N ALA A 38 10.42 -9.28 9.33
CA ALA A 38 9.29 -9.17 8.41
C ALA A 38 8.97 -7.70 8.08
N LYS A 39 8.97 -6.81 9.09
CA LYS A 39 8.77 -5.37 8.89
C LYS A 39 9.80 -4.77 7.94
N LYS A 40 11.09 -5.05 8.15
CA LYS A 40 12.16 -4.58 7.26
C LYS A 40 11.98 -5.06 5.82
N CYS A 41 11.63 -6.33 5.65
CA CYS A 41 11.38 -6.89 4.32
C CYS A 41 10.20 -6.20 3.63
N ILE A 42 9.10 -5.94 4.36
CA ILE A 42 7.93 -5.22 3.84
C ILE A 42 8.30 -3.79 3.48
N GLU A 43 8.99 -3.06 4.37
CA GLU A 43 9.43 -1.68 4.13
C GLU A 43 10.30 -1.59 2.87
N SER A 44 11.28 -2.48 2.71
CA SER A 44 12.14 -2.53 1.52
C SER A 44 11.38 -2.87 0.24
N GLY A 45 10.48 -3.86 0.30
CA GLY A 45 9.69 -4.29 -0.85
C GLY A 45 8.72 -3.22 -1.32
N LEU A 46 7.94 -2.65 -0.38
CA LEU A 46 6.98 -1.60 -0.68
C LEU A 46 7.67 -0.31 -1.12
N SER A 47 8.79 0.09 -0.52
CA SER A 47 9.52 1.30 -0.95
C SER A 47 9.97 1.22 -2.41
N THR A 48 10.29 0.02 -2.90
CA THR A 48 10.68 -0.19 -4.30
C THR A 48 9.47 -0.10 -5.22
N VAL A 49 8.34 -0.66 -4.81
CA VAL A 49 7.16 -0.81 -5.67
C VAL A 49 6.26 0.43 -5.63
N ILE A 50 6.21 1.17 -4.53
CA ILE A 50 5.26 2.27 -4.31
C ILE A 50 5.39 3.36 -5.37
N GLY A 51 6.62 3.71 -5.78
CA GLY A 51 6.83 4.72 -6.83
C GLY A 51 6.26 4.26 -8.18
N ILE A 52 6.45 3.00 -8.53
CA ILE A 52 5.90 2.40 -9.75
C ILE A 52 4.37 2.36 -9.69
N THR A 53 3.82 1.93 -8.55
CA THR A 53 2.37 1.87 -8.31
C THR A 53 1.72 3.24 -8.39
N MET A 54 2.29 4.26 -7.75
CA MET A 54 1.76 5.63 -7.80
C MET A 54 1.76 6.17 -9.23
N LYS A 55 2.86 5.98 -9.97
CA LYS A 55 2.94 6.40 -11.37
C LYS A 55 1.86 5.73 -12.21
N ALA A 56 1.73 4.40 -12.12
CA ALA A 56 0.75 3.66 -12.89
C ALA A 56 -0.69 4.08 -12.53
N ALA A 57 -1.00 4.28 -11.24
CA ALA A 57 -2.32 4.71 -10.80
C ALA A 57 -2.69 6.11 -11.33
N ILE A 58 -1.74 7.04 -11.36
CA ILE A 58 -1.94 8.39 -11.92
C ILE A 58 -2.13 8.31 -13.43
N ASP A 59 -1.25 7.58 -14.14
CA ASP A 59 -1.32 7.44 -15.60
C ASP A 59 -2.68 6.86 -16.03
N GLU A 60 -3.14 5.81 -15.35
CA GLU A 60 -4.44 5.18 -15.59
C GLU A 60 -5.62 6.13 -15.32
N ALA A 61 -5.63 6.79 -14.15
CA ALA A 61 -6.71 7.72 -13.78
C ALA A 61 -6.86 8.87 -14.79
N VAL A 62 -5.73 9.40 -15.29
CA VAL A 62 -5.74 10.47 -16.30
C VAL A 62 -6.13 9.94 -17.69
N SER A 63 -5.73 8.71 -18.04
CA SER A 63 -6.13 8.06 -19.29
C SER A 63 -7.65 7.88 -19.38
N LEU A 64 -8.28 7.35 -18.32
CA LEU A 64 -9.73 7.13 -18.26
C LEU A 64 -10.53 8.44 -18.35
N ASN A 65 -10.07 9.50 -17.68
CA ASN A 65 -10.74 10.80 -17.76
C ASN A 65 -10.74 11.38 -19.17
N ARG A 66 -9.63 11.25 -19.92
CA ARG A 66 -9.55 11.71 -21.31
C ARG A 66 -10.48 10.97 -22.26
N GLN A 67 -10.70 9.67 -22.05
CA GLN A 67 -11.68 8.90 -22.84
C GLN A 67 -13.12 9.37 -22.59
N THR A 68 -13.41 9.79 -21.36
CA THR A 68 -14.75 10.24 -20.95
C THR A 68 -15.08 11.63 -21.51
N GLU A 69 -14.08 12.51 -21.67
CA GLU A 69 -14.23 13.84 -22.26
C GLU A 69 -14.36 13.82 -23.79
N GLN A 70 -13.76 12.83 -24.47
CA GLN A 70 -13.86 12.68 -25.93
C GLN A 70 -15.18 12.04 -26.41
N GLN A 71 -16.00 11.54 -25.47
CA GLN A 71 -17.33 10.95 -25.75
C GLN A 71 -18.49 11.88 -25.38
N ARG A 72 -18.21 13.11 -24.94
CA ARG A 72 -19.19 14.18 -24.64
C ARG A 72 -19.12 15.28 -25.68
#